data_AF-A0A1V4X6Y6-F1
#
_entry.id   AF-A0A1V4X6Y6-F1
#
_cell.length_a   1.000
_cell.length_b   1.000
_cell.length_c   1.000
_cell.angle_alpha   90.00
_cell.angle_beta   90.00
_cell.angle_gamma   90.00
#
_symmetry.space_group_name_H-M   'P 1'
#
loop_
_entity.id
_entity.type
_entity.pdbx_description
1 polymer ?
#
loop_
_entity_poly.entity_id
_entity_poly.type
_entity_poly.pdbx_seq_one_letter_code
_entity_poly.pdbx_strand_id
1 'polypeptide(L)' 'MKLKNTDKLELVDRTLNVNGKPFVVQYPDEPLFCTKDGKLETIVFKSCGYTLTQWDPEEIEGYFSDQED' A
#
# COMPACT_ATOMS: atom_id res chain seq x y z
N MET A 1 -8.30 -2.07 -9.50
CA MET A 1 -8.58 -3.44 -9.03
C MET A 1 -8.39 -3.49 -7.52
N LYS A 2 -9.20 -4.30 -6.82
CA LYS A 2 -8.98 -4.61 -5.41
C LYS A 2 -7.97 -5.74 -5.26
N LEU A 3 -7.14 -5.69 -4.23
CA LEU A 3 -6.31 -6.83 -3.86
C LEU A 3 -7.15 -7.88 -3.13
N LYS A 4 -6.58 -9.06 -2.99
CA LYS A 4 -7.16 -10.19 -2.25
C LYS A 4 -6.42 -10.36 -0.95
N ASN A 5 -7.07 -10.90 0.07
CA ASN A 5 -6.45 -11.22 1.35
C ASN A 5 -5.24 -12.20 1.26
N THR A 6 -5.13 -12.96 0.17
CA THR A 6 -3.98 -13.84 -0.11
C THR A 6 -2.81 -13.12 -0.75
N ASP A 7 -3.00 -11.89 -1.23
CA ASP A 7 -1.94 -11.11 -1.87
C ASP A 7 -0.93 -10.63 -0.82
N LYS A 8 0.35 -10.81 -1.11
CA LYS A 8 1.45 -10.42 -0.23
C LYS A 8 1.86 -8.98 -0.53
N LEU A 9 1.92 -8.17 0.52
CA LEU A 9 2.27 -6.76 0.46
C LEU A 9 3.71 -6.55 0.95
N GLU A 10 4.50 -5.84 0.16
CA GLU A 10 5.85 -5.42 0.53
C GLU A 10 6.07 -3.97 0.07
N LEU A 11 6.54 -3.09 0.95
CA LEU A 11 6.89 -1.71 0.56
C LEU A 11 8.39 -1.62 0.26
N VAL A 12 8.75 -1.32 -0.99
CA VAL A 12 10.14 -1.16 -1.45
C VAL A 12 10.29 0.21 -2.09
N ASP A 13 11.20 1.04 -1.59
CA ASP A 13 11.47 2.39 -2.11
C ASP A 13 10.21 3.26 -2.30
N ARG A 14 9.24 3.13 -1.39
CA ARG A 14 7.91 3.81 -1.39
C ARG A 14 6.93 3.31 -2.46
N THR A 15 7.28 2.26 -3.21
CA THR A 15 6.36 1.55 -4.10
C THR A 15 5.81 0.33 -3.38
N LEU A 16 4.48 0.17 -3.42
CA LEU A 16 3.86 -1.06 -2.93
C LEU A 16 4.09 -2.15 -3.97
N ASN A 17 4.77 -3.22 -3.58
CA ASN A 17 4.84 -4.44 -4.36
C ASN A 17 3.77 -5.41 -3.87
N VAL A 18 2.99 -5.94 -4.81
CA VAL A 18 1.97 -6.95 -4.56
C VAL A 18 2.40 -8.23 -5.25
N ASN A 19 2.66 -9.29 -4.46
CA ASN A 19 3.22 -10.55 -4.94
C ASN A 19 4.51 -10.36 -5.77
N GLY A 20 5.37 -9.43 -5.34
CA GLY A 20 6.64 -9.12 -6.02
C GLY A 20 6.53 -8.25 -7.27
N LYS A 21 5.34 -7.70 -7.59
CA LYS A 21 5.14 -6.79 -8.73
C LYS A 21 4.77 -5.39 -8.26
N PRO A 22 5.31 -4.33 -8.90
CA PRO A 22 4.98 -2.95 -8.55
C PRO A 22 3.50 -2.67 -8.78
N PHE A 23 2.87 -2.10 -7.75
CA PHE A 23 1.46 -1.80 -7.69
C PHE A 23 1.27 -0.34 -7.31
N VAL A 24 0.55 0.39 -8.15
CA VAL A 24 0.18 1.78 -7.91
C VAL A 24 -1.11 1.80 -7.12
N VAL A 25 -1.01 2.22 -5.86
CA VAL A 25 -2.15 2.40 -4.97
C VAL A 25 -2.94 3.64 -5.41
N GLN A 26 -4.25 3.47 -5.59
CA GLN A 26 -5.21 4.56 -5.80
C GLN A 26 -6.06 4.80 -4.54
N TYR A 27 -6.29 3.76 -3.74
CA TYR A 27 -6.92 3.86 -2.44
C TYR A 27 -6.24 2.87 -1.47
N PRO A 28 -5.88 3.26 -0.24
CA PRO A 28 -6.04 4.61 0.33
C PRO A 28 -5.17 5.67 -0.37
N ASP A 29 -5.71 6.87 -0.59
CA ASP A 29 -5.01 8.04 -1.15
C ASP A 29 -4.21 8.75 -0.05
N GLU A 30 -3.33 8.00 0.60
CA GLU A 30 -2.52 8.46 1.73
C GLU A 30 -1.05 8.07 1.52
N PRO A 31 -0.09 8.79 2.11
CA PRO A 31 1.32 8.42 2.04
C PRO A 31 1.58 7.02 2.61
N LEU A 32 2.17 6.15 1.78
CA LEU A 32 2.58 4.82 2.18
C LEU A 32 3.75 4.91 3.17
N PHE A 33 3.66 4.20 4.29
CA PHE A 33 4.67 4.25 5.35
C PHE A 33 5.49 2.97 5.43
N CYS A 34 4.85 1.84 5.72
CA CYS A 34 5.50 0.53 5.74
C CYS A 34 4.48 -0.61 5.54
N THR A 35 4.96 -1.85 5.50
CA THR A 35 4.11 -3.04 5.61
C THR A 35 4.39 -3.73 6.94
N LYS A 36 3.34 -4.08 7.68
CA LYS A 36 3.43 -4.71 8.99
C LYS A 36 2.36 -5.78 9.14
N ASP A 37 2.76 -6.98 9.60
CA ASP A 37 1.85 -8.11 9.82
C ASP A 37 0.98 -8.46 8.59
N GLY A 38 1.53 -8.30 7.38
CA GLY A 38 0.83 -8.55 6.12
C GLY A 38 -0.13 -7.44 5.67
N LYS A 39 -0.20 -6.32 6.40
CA LYS A 39 -1.03 -5.15 6.10
C LYS A 39 -0.18 -3.99 5.60
N LEU A 40 -0.80 -3.09 4.84
CA LEU A 40 -0.21 -1.80 4.49
C LEU A 40 -0.46 -0.81 5.63
N GLU A 41 0.56 -0.06 6.02
CA GLU A 41 0.42 1.06 6.96
C GLU A 41 0.63 2.38 6.20
N THR A 42 -0.32 3.29 6.33
CA THR A 42 -0.24 4.67 5.81
C THR A 42 -0.01 5.65 6.96
N ILE A 43 0.57 6.81 6.65
CA ILE A 43 0.84 7.86 7.64
C ILE A 43 0.32 9.22 7.18
N VAL A 44 -0.45 9.87 8.05
CA VAL A 44 -0.94 11.25 7.84
C VAL A 44 -0.45 12.14 8.97
N PHE A 45 0.36 13.15 8.63
CA PHE A 45 0.84 14.16 9.58
C PHE A 45 -0.23 15.21 9.85
N LYS A 46 -0.44 15.55 11.13
CA LYS A 46 -1.38 16.58 11.62
C LYS A 46 -0.61 17.56 12.50
N SER A 47 -1.16 18.75 12.75
CA SER A 47 -0.46 19.86 13.44
C SER A 47 0.15 19.50 14.81
N CYS A 48 -0.32 18.46 15.50
CA CYS A 48 0.21 18.00 16.79
C CYS A 48 0.64 16.51 16.82
N GLY A 49 0.84 15.87 15.67
CA GLY A 49 1.26 14.47 15.64
C GLY A 49 1.09 13.79 14.28
N TYR A 50 0.92 12.48 14.28
CA TYR A 50 0.62 11.70 13.09
C TYR A 50 -0.43 10.63 13.40
N THR A 51 -1.16 10.21 12.37
CA THR A 51 -2.06 9.06 12.43
C THR A 51 -1.48 7.97 11.56
N LEU A 52 -1.36 6.76 12.11
CA LEU A 52 -1.07 5.55 11.36
C LEU A 52 -2.37 4.80 11.15
N THR A 53 -2.64 4.40 9.92
CA THR A 53 -3.80 3.59 9.56
C THR A 53 -3.30 2.30 8.92
N GLN A 54 -3.84 1.16 9.38
CA GLN A 54 -3.51 -0.15 8.81
C GLN A 54 -4.64 -0.60 7.88
N TRP A 55 -4.26 -1.14 6.74
CA TRP A 55 -5.16 -1.56 5.67
C TRP A 55 -4.91 -3.02 5.33
N ASP A 56 -5.97 -3.81 5.42
CA ASP A 56 -5.96 -5.17 4.89
C ASP A 56 -5.88 -5.13 3.36
N PRO A 57 -5.29 -6.15 2.70
CA PRO A 57 -5.17 -6.17 1.24
C PRO A 57 -6.50 -5.89 0.52
N GLU A 58 -7.61 -6.47 1.00
CA GLU A 58 -8.94 -6.31 0.39
C GLU A 58 -9.53 -4.89 0.46
N GLU A 59 -8.95 -4.03 1.30
CA GLU A 59 -9.32 -2.62 1.41
C GLU A 59 -8.53 -1.74 0.42
N ILE A 60 -7.48 -2.28 -0.20
CA ILE A 60 -6.59 -1.54 -1.10
C ILE A 60 -7.08 -1.67 -2.54
N GLU A 61 -7.17 -0.53 -3.22
CA GLU A 61 -7.47 -0.45 -4.64
C GLU A 61 -6.32 0.21 -5.41
N GLY A 62 -6.08 -0.28 -6.63
CA GLY A 62 -5.04 0.26 -7.49
C GLY A 62 -4.85 -0.53 -8.78
N TYR A 63 -3.69 -0.44 -9.40
CA TYR A 63 -3.37 -1.17 -10.63
C TYR A 63 -1.87 -1.53 -10.65
N PHE A 64 -1.53 -2.63 -11.33
CA PHE A 64 -0.13 -2.96 -11.58
C PHE A 64 0.43 -1.99 -12.62
N SER A 65 1.62 -1.44 -12.39
CA SER A 65 2.26 -0.63 -13.43
C SER A 65 2.77 -1.55 -14.53
N ASP A 66 2.23 -1.42 -15.73
CA ASP A 66 2.85 -1.94 -16.95
C ASP A 66 4.10 -1.09 -17.23
N GLN A 67 5.19 -1.31 -16.50
CA GLN A 67 6.50 -0.87 -16.98
C GLN A 67 6.92 -1.89 -18.04
N GLU A 68 6.52 -1.64 -19.30
CA GLU A 68 7.23 -2.18 -20.45
C GLU A 68 8.64 -1.56 -20.45
N ASP A 69 9.66 -2.42 -20.28
CA ASP A 69 11.10 -2.11 -20.45
C ASP A 69 11.41 -1.48 -21.83
#